data_AF-A0A4S4BA44-F1
#
_entry.id   AF-A0A4S4BA44-F1
#
_cell.length_a   1.000
_cell.length_b   1.000
_cell.length_c   1.000
_cell.angle_alpha   90.00
_cell.angle_beta   90.00
_cell.angle_gamma   90.00
#
_symmetry.space_group_name_H-M   'P 1'
#
loop_
_entity.id
_entity.type
_entity.pdbx_description
1 polymer ?
#
loop_
_entity_poly.entity_id
_entity_poly.type
_entity_poly.pdbx_seq_one_letter_code
_entity_poly.pdbx_strand_id
1 'polypeptide(L)'
;MNDPLLEALRQAATWPKALHRVASAGGEHFFAGFHHLLPGGMPSDPQIHLSLGPSGQVIWQRGNGPALVMYLLNWGMSAGWRLQFQVEQEFDETGDRPLYTVSIVGVGEYTAHDPLTATLQSLALAQAREAQR
;
A
#
# COMPACT_ATOMS: atom_id res chain seq x y z
N MET A 1 -16.54 -9.33 -8.03
CA MET A 1 -15.11 -9.68 -8.08
C MET A 1 -14.43 -8.69 -7.14
N ASN A 2 -13.72 -9.14 -6.09
CA ASN A 2 -13.04 -8.21 -5.19
C ASN A 2 -11.87 -7.56 -5.92
N ASP A 3 -11.74 -6.24 -5.78
CA ASP A 3 -10.64 -5.48 -6.35
C ASP A 3 -9.30 -5.89 -5.70
N PRO A 4 -8.27 -6.29 -6.48
CA PRO A 4 -6.99 -6.73 -5.93
C PRO A 4 -6.27 -5.69 -5.08
N LEU A 5 -6.43 -4.40 -5.38
CA LEU A 5 -5.83 -3.31 -4.60
C LEU A 5 -6.54 -3.16 -3.25
N LEU A 6 -7.88 -3.24 -3.23
CA LEU A 6 -8.64 -3.20 -1.99
C LEU A 6 -8.24 -4.33 -1.03
N GLU A 7 -8.02 -5.54 -1.54
CA GLU A 7 -7.58 -6.66 -0.72
C GLU A 7 -6.17 -6.46 -0.17
N ALA A 8 -5.25 -5.96 -1.00
CA ALA A 8 -3.89 -5.64 -0.58
C ALA A 8 -3.85 -4.55 0.51
N LEU A 9 -4.73 -3.54 0.42
CA LEU A 9 -4.86 -2.48 1.43
C LEU A 9 -5.46 -3.01 2.74
N ARG A 10 -6.46 -3.89 2.67
CA ARG A 10 -7.02 -4.57 3.85
C ARG A 10 -5.96 -5.40 4.57
N GLN A 11 -5.16 -6.15 3.82
CA GLN A 11 -4.05 -6.91 4.37
C GLN A 11 -3.04 -5.97 5.03
N ALA A 12 -2.65 -4.89 4.36
CA ALA A 12 -1.72 -3.91 4.92
C ALA A 12 -2.22 -3.24 6.20
N ALA A 13 -3.53 -3.02 6.33
CA ALA A 13 -4.14 -2.51 7.55
C ALA A 13 -4.10 -3.49 8.74
N THR A 14 -3.76 -4.76 8.52
CA THR A 14 -3.49 -5.71 9.61
C THR A 14 -2.05 -5.62 10.13
N TRP A 15 -1.14 -4.99 9.38
CA TRP A 15 0.25 -4.89 9.77
C TRP A 15 0.45 -3.77 10.81
N PRO A 16 1.25 -4.00 11.86
CA PRO A 16 1.45 -3.01 12.92
C PRO A 16 1.92 -1.66 12.38
N LYS A 17 1.09 -0.62 12.58
CA LYS A 17 1.36 0.79 12.22
C LYS A 17 1.57 1.06 10.71
N ALA A 18 1.29 0.09 9.83
CA ALA A 18 1.41 0.30 8.39
C ALA A 18 0.26 1.16 7.87
N LEU A 19 -0.97 0.75 8.11
CA LEU A 19 -2.17 1.51 7.76
C LEU A 19 -3.21 1.37 8.86
N HIS A 20 -4.03 2.39 9.03
CA HIS A 20 -5.25 2.30 9.83
C HIS A 20 -6.46 2.23 8.91
N ARG A 21 -7.35 1.27 9.14
CA ARG A 21 -8.55 1.06 8.33
C ARG A 21 -9.80 1.43 9.12
N VAL A 22 -10.68 2.19 8.48
CA VAL A 22 -12.05 2.46 8.95
C VAL A 22 -13.02 2.02 7.86
N ALA A 23 -13.83 1.00 8.16
CA ALA A 23 -14.87 0.54 7.26
C ALA A 23 -16.19 1.26 7.55
N SER A 24 -16.93 1.63 6.51
CA SER A 24 -18.24 2.27 6.60
C SER A 24 -19.21 1.65 5.58
N ALA A 25 -20.50 1.99 5.68
CA ALA A 25 -21.50 1.56 4.71
C ALA A 25 -21.22 2.06 3.27
N GLY A 26 -20.49 3.18 3.14
CA GLY A 26 -20.16 3.79 1.84
C GLY A 26 -18.84 3.31 1.23
N GLY A 27 -18.06 2.48 1.94
CA GLY A 27 -16.74 2.07 1.50
C GLY A 27 -15.72 1.95 2.62
N GLU A 28 -14.45 1.90 2.25
CA GLU A 28 -13.33 1.73 3.18
C GLU A 28 -12.35 2.88 3.10
N HIS A 29 -11.85 3.29 4.26
CA HIS A 29 -10.91 4.38 4.39
C HIS A 29 -9.60 3.86 5.00
N PHE A 30 -8.49 4.17 4.35
CA PHE A 30 -7.14 3.79 4.74
C PHE A 30 -6.33 5.03 5.05
N PHE A 31 -5.70 5.06 6.21
CA PHE A 31 -4.99 6.21 6.72
C PHE A 31 -3.55 5.87 7.06
N ALA A 32 -2.65 6.82 6.83
CA ALA A 32 -1.23 6.68 7.16
C ALA A 32 -0.65 8.02 7.65
N GLY A 33 0.47 7.97 8.38
CA GLY A 33 1.19 9.15 8.85
C GLY A 33 0.39 10.02 9.83
N PHE A 34 -0.38 9.39 10.72
CA PHE A 34 -1.10 10.07 11.80
C PHE A 34 -0.38 9.84 13.14
N HIS A 35 -0.61 10.73 14.11
CA HIS A 35 0.06 10.68 15.41
C HIS A 35 -0.64 9.76 16.41
N HIS A 36 -1.97 9.83 16.49
CA HIS A 36 -2.78 9.02 17.40
C HIS A 36 -4.20 8.83 16.86
N LEU A 37 -4.98 7.97 17.53
CA LEU A 37 -6.41 7.81 17.25
C LEU A 37 -7.21 8.70 18.20
N LEU A 38 -8.16 9.44 17.64
CA LEU A 38 -9.16 10.20 18.36
C LEU A 38 -10.20 9.25 19.00
N PRO A 39 -10.96 9.71 20.01
CA PRO A 39 -12.13 8.98 20.50
C PRO A 39 -13.06 8.59 19.34
N GLY A 40 -13.44 7.31 19.25
CA GLY A 40 -14.19 6.77 18.11
C GLY A 40 -13.34 6.14 17.01
N GLY A 41 -12.00 6.12 17.16
CA GLY A 41 -11.10 5.36 16.28
C GLY A 41 -10.70 6.06 14.99
N MET A 42 -10.97 7.37 14.88
CA MET A 42 -10.55 8.17 13.71
C MET A 42 -9.10 8.67 13.88
N PRO A 43 -8.27 8.63 12.84
CA PRO A 43 -6.91 9.18 12.89
C PRO A 43 -6.86 10.70 13.09
N SER A 44 -5.92 11.16 13.92
CA SER A 44 -5.62 12.58 14.11
C SER A 44 -4.81 13.12 12.92
N ASP A 45 -5.35 14.08 12.17
CA ASP A 45 -4.72 14.78 11.03
C ASP A 45 -3.81 13.88 10.16
N PRO A 46 -4.38 12.88 9.47
CA PRO A 46 -3.59 11.94 8.69
C PRO A 46 -2.93 12.63 7.50
N GLN A 47 -1.63 12.38 7.29
CA GLN A 47 -0.91 12.84 6.11
C GLN A 47 -1.46 12.22 4.82
N ILE A 48 -1.88 10.95 4.90
CA ILE A 48 -2.44 10.19 3.78
C ILE A 48 -3.79 9.65 4.20
N HIS A 49 -4.78 9.83 3.34
CA HIS A 49 -6.09 9.20 3.49
C HIS A 49 -6.62 8.80 2.11
N LEU A 50 -6.82 7.51 1.90
CA LEU A 50 -7.38 6.92 0.70
C LEU A 50 -8.78 6.37 1.02
N SER A 51 -9.78 6.81 0.29
CA SER A 51 -11.16 6.32 0.40
C SER A 51 -11.53 5.53 -0.84
N LEU A 52 -11.96 4.29 -0.64
CA LEU A 52 -12.39 3.38 -1.70
C LEU A 52 -13.87 3.07 -1.55
N GLY A 53 -14.60 3.03 -2.67
CA GLY A 53 -15.99 2.61 -2.70
C GLY A 53 -16.16 1.10 -2.52
N PRO A 54 -17.40 0.60 -2.47
CA PRO A 54 -17.67 -0.82 -2.25
C PRO A 54 -17.06 -1.74 -3.32
N SER A 55 -16.86 -1.23 -4.54
CA SER A 55 -16.21 -1.94 -5.64
C SER A 55 -14.70 -1.66 -5.77
N GLY A 56 -14.08 -0.97 -4.81
CA GLY A 56 -12.64 -0.68 -4.81
C GLY A 56 -12.21 0.57 -5.58
N GLN A 57 -13.13 1.29 -6.22
CA GLN A 57 -12.82 2.53 -6.91
C GLN A 57 -12.42 3.63 -5.92
N VAL A 58 -11.42 4.44 -6.27
CA VAL A 58 -11.04 5.60 -5.46
C VAL A 58 -12.16 6.64 -5.48
N ILE A 59 -12.73 6.93 -4.30
CA ILE A 59 -13.74 7.98 -4.10
C ILE A 59 -13.07 9.31 -3.73
N TRP A 60 -12.01 9.24 -2.91
CA TRP A 60 -11.33 10.43 -2.42
C TRP A 60 -9.92 10.11 -1.96
N GLN A 61 -9.01 11.07 -2.09
CA GLN A 61 -7.65 10.94 -1.60
C GLN A 61 -7.08 12.27 -1.06
N ARG A 62 -6.44 12.21 0.12
CA ARG A 62 -5.50 13.22 0.62
C ARG A 62 -4.08 12.68 0.56
N GLY A 63 -3.17 13.55 0.13
CA GLY A 63 -1.88 13.13 -0.41
C GLY A 63 -2.04 12.65 -1.85
N ASN A 64 -0.94 12.40 -2.55
CA ASN A 64 -0.95 11.79 -3.87
C ASN A 64 -0.57 10.30 -3.77
N GLY A 65 -0.80 9.52 -4.84
CA GLY A 65 -0.42 8.11 -4.89
C GLY A 65 1.05 7.85 -4.49
N PRO A 66 2.02 8.64 -5.00
CA PRO A 66 3.42 8.53 -4.60
C PRO A 66 3.67 8.67 -3.09
N ALA A 67 2.94 9.54 -2.39
CA ALA A 67 3.10 9.71 -0.95
C ALA A 67 2.79 8.43 -0.17
N LEU A 68 1.73 7.70 -0.56
CA LEU A 68 1.39 6.43 0.06
C LEU A 68 2.44 5.34 -0.21
N VAL A 69 2.93 5.27 -1.45
CA VAL A 69 4.03 4.36 -1.82
C VAL A 69 5.27 4.62 -0.98
N MET A 70 5.71 5.88 -0.91
CA MET A 70 6.90 6.26 -0.13
C MET A 70 6.70 6.01 1.37
N TYR A 71 5.51 6.26 1.90
CA TYR A 71 5.20 5.94 3.29
C TYR A 71 5.33 4.45 3.57
N LEU A 72 4.78 3.59 2.71
CA LEU A 72 4.82 2.13 2.88
C LEU A 72 6.24 1.58 2.72
N LEU A 73 7.03 2.10 1.78
CA LEU A 73 8.44 1.77 1.66
C LEU A 73 9.22 2.18 2.93
N ASN A 74 8.97 3.38 3.46
CA ASN A 74 9.59 3.83 4.70
C ASN A 74 9.16 2.98 5.91
N TRP A 75 7.90 2.57 5.97
CA TRP A 75 7.42 1.63 6.98
C TRP A 75 8.16 0.29 6.88
N GLY A 76 8.29 -0.29 5.68
CA GLY A 76 9.03 -1.54 5.48
C GLY A 76 10.49 -1.44 5.89
N MET A 77 11.15 -0.32 5.60
CA MET A 77 12.52 -0.05 6.08
C MET A 77 12.57 0.03 7.62
N SER A 78 11.57 0.66 8.24
CA SER A 78 11.47 0.76 9.70
C SER A 78 11.17 -0.60 10.36
N ALA A 79 10.55 -1.53 9.63
CA ALA A 79 10.39 -2.92 10.03
C ALA A 79 11.69 -3.75 9.90
N GLY A 80 12.76 -3.17 9.36
CA GLY A 80 14.08 -3.80 9.24
C GLY A 80 14.36 -4.45 7.90
N TRP A 81 13.50 -4.26 6.89
CA TRP A 81 13.74 -4.80 5.56
C TRP A 81 14.58 -3.87 4.71
N ARG A 82 15.41 -4.47 3.86
CA ARG A 82 16.14 -3.76 2.82
C ARG A 82 15.34 -3.83 1.53
N LEU A 83 14.83 -2.68 1.10
CA LEU A 83 13.98 -2.56 -0.09
C LEU A 83 14.73 -1.90 -1.25
N GLN A 84 14.38 -2.30 -2.46
CA GLN A 84 14.77 -1.66 -3.72
C GLN A 84 13.50 -1.35 -4.50
N PHE A 85 13.42 -0.14 -5.04
CA PHE A 85 12.31 0.31 -5.88
C PHE A 85 12.89 0.67 -7.25
N GLN A 86 12.42 -0.01 -8.29
CA GLN A 86 12.85 0.20 -9.67
C GLN A 86 11.66 0.60 -10.53
N VAL A 87 11.94 1.49 -11.48
CA VAL A 87 10.98 1.91 -12.51
C VAL A 87 11.61 1.66 -13.85
N GLU A 88 10.94 0.88 -14.67
CA GLU A 88 11.34 0.55 -16.03
C GLU A 88 10.22 0.97 -16.98
N GLN A 89 10.56 1.14 -18.27
CA GLN A 89 9.57 1.33 -19.32
C GLN A 89 9.45 0.00 -20.07
N GLU A 90 8.24 -0.54 -20.12
CA GLU A 90 7.92 -1.64 -21.02
C GLU A 90 7.45 -1.05 -22.35
N PHE A 91 8.09 -1.49 -23.43
CA PHE A 91 7.77 -1.08 -24.79
C PHE A 91 7.05 -2.23 -25.48
N ASP A 92 5.73 -2.10 -25.65
CA ASP A 92 4.90 -3.06 -26.37
C ASP A 92 4.13 -2.40 -27.53
N GLU A 93 3.38 -3.21 -28.29
CA GLU A 93 2.58 -2.75 -29.44
C GLU A 93 1.45 -1.76 -29.06
N THR A 94 1.18 -1.61 -27.76
CA THR A 94 0.12 -0.75 -27.21
C THR A 94 0.66 0.56 -26.61
N GLY A 95 1.97 0.76 -26.63
CA GLY A 95 2.66 1.97 -26.21
C GLY A 95 3.48 1.81 -24.92
N ASP A 96 4.22 2.86 -24.60
CA ASP A 96 5.10 2.90 -23.43
C ASP A 96 4.30 2.84 -22.13
N ARG A 97 4.52 1.81 -21.33
CA ARG A 97 3.88 1.68 -20.00
C ARG A 97 4.95 1.55 -18.92
N PRO A 98 4.86 2.33 -17.83
CA PRO A 98 5.77 2.16 -16.72
C PRO A 98 5.52 0.82 -16.03
N LEU A 99 6.62 0.19 -15.65
CA LEU A 99 6.65 -1.04 -14.88
C LEU A 99 7.40 -0.74 -13.57
N TYR A 100 6.74 -1.03 -12.45
CA TYR A 100 7.27 -0.78 -11.11
C TYR A 100 7.62 -2.10 -10.46
N THR A 101 8.88 -2.26 -10.09
CA THR A 101 9.37 -3.44 -9.37
C THR A 101 9.80 -3.05 -7.97
N VAL A 102 9.27 -3.75 -6.96
CA VAL A 102 9.73 -3.61 -5.58
C VAL A 102 10.36 -4.94 -5.16
N SER A 103 11.61 -4.88 -4.72
CA SER A 103 12.36 -6.06 -4.28
C SER A 103 12.72 -5.91 -2.81
N ILE A 104 12.52 -6.98 -2.03
CA ILE A 104 12.91 -7.08 -0.62
C ILE A 104 14.01 -8.13 -0.50
N VAL A 105 15.20 -7.69 -0.07
CA VAL A 105 16.39 -8.54 -0.03
C VAL A 105 16.16 -9.75 0.89
N GLY A 106 16.36 -10.95 0.34
CA GLY A 106 16.17 -12.21 1.06
C GLY A 106 14.72 -12.69 1.15
N VAL A 107 13.77 -11.98 0.53
CA VAL A 107 12.35 -12.35 0.44
C VAL A 107 11.94 -12.63 -1.00
N GLY A 108 12.11 -11.65 -1.90
CA GLY A 108 11.66 -11.74 -3.29
C GLY A 108 11.31 -10.37 -3.85
N GLU A 109 10.66 -10.35 -5.02
CA GLU A 109 10.24 -9.13 -5.69
C GLU A 109 8.86 -9.27 -6.31
N TYR A 110 8.20 -8.13 -6.51
CA TYR A 110 6.92 -8.05 -7.20
C TYR A 110 6.91 -6.89 -8.19
N THR A 111 6.33 -7.16 -9.36
CA THR A 111 6.27 -6.21 -10.47
C THR A 111 4.82 -5.92 -10.86
N ALA A 112 4.49 -4.65 -11.06
CA ALA A 112 3.16 -4.22 -11.51
C ALA A 112 3.22 -2.91 -12.30
N HIS A 113 2.17 -2.62 -13.07
CA HIS A 113 1.99 -1.32 -13.74
C HIS A 113 1.50 -0.20 -12.81
N ASP A 114 1.25 -0.52 -11.54
CA ASP A 114 0.85 0.42 -10.50
C ASP A 114 1.84 0.31 -9.32
N PRO A 115 2.47 1.43 -8.89
CA PRO A 115 3.51 1.39 -7.88
C PRO A 115 2.98 0.99 -6.50
N LEU A 116 1.71 1.31 -6.20
CA LEU A 116 1.10 0.95 -4.92
C LEU A 116 0.88 -0.55 -4.81
N THR A 117 0.42 -1.18 -5.88
CA THR A 117 0.25 -2.63 -6.01
C THR A 117 1.60 -3.34 -5.87
N ALA A 118 2.63 -2.90 -6.61
CA ALA A 118 3.96 -3.49 -6.52
C ALA A 118 4.53 -3.42 -5.09
N THR A 119 4.31 -2.28 -4.42
CA THR A 119 4.75 -2.05 -3.05
C THR A 119 4.00 -2.93 -2.05
N LEU A 120 2.67 -2.92 -2.06
CA LEU A 120 1.84 -3.68 -1.13
C LEU A 120 2.09 -5.19 -1.25
N GLN A 121 2.18 -5.71 -2.47
CA GLN A 121 2.42 -7.14 -2.70
C GLN A 121 3.80 -7.57 -2.21
N SER A 122 4.84 -6.76 -2.46
CA SER A 122 6.18 -7.05 -1.95
C SER A 122 6.23 -7.06 -0.42
N LEU A 123 5.60 -6.07 0.23
CA LEU A 123 5.53 -6.02 1.70
C LEU A 123 4.70 -7.18 2.27
N ALA A 124 3.64 -7.61 1.57
CA ALA A 124 2.85 -8.77 1.95
C ALA A 124 3.68 -10.06 1.91
N LEU A 125 4.53 -10.25 0.90
CA LEU A 125 5.47 -11.36 0.83
C LEU A 125 6.44 -11.37 2.03
N ALA A 126 6.97 -10.21 2.41
CA ALA A 126 7.86 -10.10 3.57
C ALA A 126 7.15 -10.43 4.89
N GLN A 127 5.94 -9.90 5.10
CA GLN A 127 5.12 -10.21 6.27
C GLN A 127 4.79 -11.70 6.37
N ALA A 128 4.39 -12.33 5.26
CA ALA A 128 4.10 -13.76 5.24
C ALA A 128 5.35 -14.59 5.58
N ARG A 129 6.53 -14.14 5.17
CA ARG A 129 7.80 -14.82 5.48
C ARG A 129 8.20 -14.68 6.94
N GLU A 130 7.93 -13.54 7.56
CA GLU A 130 8.16 -13.33 8.99
C GLU A 130 7.24 -14.17 9.85
N ALA A 131 5.96 -14.31 9.49
CA ALA A 131 5.00 -15.13 10.23
C ALA A 131 5.33 -16.65 10.23
N GLN A 132 6.25 -17.09 9.37
CA GLN A 132 6.70 -18.48 9.26
C GLN A 132 7.98 -18.77 10.07
N ARG A 133 8.61 -17.76 10.67
CA ARG A 133 9.82 -17.90 11.50
C ARG A 133 9.45 -18.06 12.97
#